data_AF-A0A080LSP8-F1
#
_entry.id   AF-A0A080LSP8-F1
#
_cell.length_a   1.000
_cell.length_b   1.000
_cell.length_c   1.000
_cell.angle_alpha   90.00
_cell.angle_beta   90.00
_cell.angle_gamma   90.00
#
_symmetry.space_group_name_H-M   'P 1'
#
loop_
_entity.id
_entity.type
_entity.pdbx_description
1 polymer ?
#
loop_
_entity_poly.entity_id
_entity_poly.type
_entity_poly.pdbx_seq_one_letter_code
_entity_poly.pdbx_strand_id
1 'polypeptide(L)'
;MKRTIIDLAGIALGFALLSCTALAFDSGSTGVDGDFNPPVTIEVPLPPSGVFNFRSVNIPLGVTVTFRRNATNTPIVMLVQGDVTVAGTIDISGKPGADVGPAGDGNRADDGTPGQGGPGGFDGGYGTPTK
;
A
#
# COMPACT_ATOMS: atom_id res chain seq x y z
N MET A 1 -14.55 -36.70 -58.44
CA MET A 1 -14.87 -35.50 -57.61
C MET A 1 -15.55 -35.94 -56.31
N LYS A 2 -14.81 -36.14 -55.22
CA LYS A 2 -15.36 -36.13 -53.86
C LYS A 2 -14.33 -35.46 -52.95
N ARG A 3 -14.70 -34.26 -52.53
CA ARG A 3 -13.93 -33.27 -51.78
C ARG A 3 -13.48 -33.85 -50.44
N THR A 4 -12.18 -34.07 -50.26
CA THR A 4 -11.54 -34.17 -48.94
C THR A 4 -11.50 -32.78 -48.31
N ILE A 5 -12.68 -32.28 -47.92
CA ILE A 5 -12.84 -31.14 -47.02
C ILE A 5 -12.99 -31.78 -45.63
N ILE A 6 -11.87 -32.24 -45.07
CA ILE A 6 -11.82 -32.57 -43.65
C ILE A 6 -11.49 -31.26 -42.93
N ASP A 7 -12.56 -30.62 -42.47
CA ASP A 7 -12.69 -29.96 -41.17
C ASP A 7 -11.70 -28.85 -40.78
N LEU A 8 -11.39 -27.94 -41.71
CA LEU A 8 -10.86 -26.62 -41.34
C LEU A 8 -11.83 -25.84 -40.41
N ALA A 9 -13.14 -26.14 -40.52
CA ALA A 9 -14.18 -25.61 -39.64
C ALA A 9 -14.13 -26.20 -38.22
N GLY A 10 -13.68 -27.45 -38.04
CA GLY A 10 -13.58 -28.10 -36.73
C GLY A 10 -12.47 -27.52 -35.86
N ILE A 11 -11.35 -27.14 -36.48
CA ILE A 11 -10.21 -26.49 -35.79
C ILE A 11 -10.57 -25.06 -35.36
N ALA A 12 -11.33 -24.32 -36.17
CA ALA A 12 -11.79 -22.98 -35.83
C ALA A 12 -12.78 -22.98 -34.65
N LEU A 13 -13.64 -24.00 -34.55
CA LEU A 13 -14.60 -24.15 -33.45
C LEU A 13 -13.91 -24.57 -32.12
N GLY A 14 -12.85 -25.37 -32.20
CA GLY A 14 -12.02 -25.73 -31.03
C GLY A 14 -11.23 -24.56 -30.46
N PHE A 15 -10.77 -23.63 -31.32
CA PHE A 15 -10.04 -22.44 -30.88
C PHE A 15 -10.94 -21.36 -30.26
N ALA A 16 -12.23 -21.32 -30.64
CA ALA A 16 -13.22 -20.42 -30.06
C ALA A 16 -13.70 -20.82 -28.64
N LEU A 17 -13.44 -22.07 -28.23
CA LEU A 17 -13.77 -22.61 -26.91
C LEU A 17 -12.60 -22.55 -25.92
N LEU A 18 -11.44 -22.04 -26.33
CA LEU A 18 -10.39 -21.62 -25.40
C LEU A 18 -10.90 -20.36 -24.68
N SER A 19 -11.72 -20.58 -23.65
CA SER A 19 -11.92 -19.60 -22.60
C SER A 19 -10.52 -19.24 -22.11
N CYS A 20 -10.04 -18.06 -22.46
CA CYS A 20 -8.88 -17.48 -21.85
C CYS A 20 -9.23 -17.35 -20.37
N THR A 21 -8.82 -18.32 -19.56
CA THR A 21 -8.80 -18.18 -18.12
C THR A 21 -7.81 -17.05 -17.87
N ALA A 22 -8.30 -15.81 -17.79
CA ALA A 22 -7.54 -14.73 -17.22
C ALA A 22 -7.18 -15.23 -15.82
N LEU A 23 -5.91 -15.59 -15.63
CA LEU A 23 -5.44 -15.95 -14.30
C LEU A 23 -5.61 -14.69 -13.47
N ALA A 24 -6.56 -14.73 -12.53
CA ALA A 24 -6.71 -13.67 -11.56
C ALA A 24 -5.36 -13.53 -10.83
N PHE A 25 -4.91 -12.29 -10.66
CA PHE A 25 -3.70 -12.02 -9.91
C PHE A 25 -3.87 -12.53 -8.48
N ASP A 26 -3.00 -13.43 -8.05
CA ASP A 26 -2.93 -13.86 -6.66
C ASP A 26 -1.87 -13.02 -5.95
N SER A 27 -2.31 -12.22 -4.98
CA SER A 27 -1.42 -11.42 -4.14
C SER A 27 -0.67 -12.23 -3.10
N GLY A 28 -1.04 -13.50 -2.88
CA GLY A 28 -0.56 -14.33 -1.78
C GLY A 28 -1.17 -13.97 -0.43
N SER A 29 -2.24 -13.16 -0.40
CA SER A 29 -2.93 -12.79 0.84
C SER A 29 -3.58 -14.00 1.51
N THR A 30 -3.33 -14.16 2.81
CA THR A 30 -4.01 -15.20 3.61
C THR A 30 -5.45 -14.83 3.99
N GLY A 31 -5.83 -13.55 3.87
CA GLY A 31 -7.16 -13.05 4.24
C GLY A 31 -7.46 -13.02 5.74
N VAL A 32 -6.46 -13.25 6.60
CA VAL A 32 -6.63 -13.34 8.07
C VAL A 32 -7.12 -12.02 8.70
N ASP A 33 -6.83 -10.88 8.07
CA ASP A 33 -7.23 -9.55 8.56
C ASP A 33 -8.64 -9.14 8.12
N GLY A 34 -9.33 -9.98 7.34
CA GLY A 34 -10.72 -9.73 6.91
C GLY A 34 -10.86 -8.58 5.91
N ASP A 35 -12.04 -7.94 5.89
CA ASP A 35 -12.32 -6.82 4.99
C ASP A 35 -11.93 -5.49 5.65
N PHE A 36 -11.15 -4.67 4.94
CA PHE A 36 -10.77 -3.36 5.40
C PHE A 36 -11.67 -2.29 4.78
N ASN A 37 -12.64 -1.80 5.56
CA ASN A 37 -13.60 -0.78 5.15
C ASN A 37 -13.84 0.27 6.25
N PRO A 38 -12.88 1.17 6.51
CA PRO A 38 -13.01 2.15 7.57
C PRO A 38 -14.13 3.17 7.29
N PRO A 39 -15.08 3.37 8.23
CA PRO A 39 -16.20 4.29 8.02
C PRO A 39 -15.81 5.76 8.23
N VAL A 40 -14.67 6.02 8.86
CA VAL A 40 -14.14 7.36 9.18
C VAL A 40 -12.62 7.34 9.05
N THR A 41 -12.00 8.52 9.07
CA THR A 41 -10.53 8.67 9.14
C THR A 41 -9.96 7.94 10.36
N ILE A 42 -8.95 7.09 10.14
CA ILE A 42 -8.33 6.27 11.19
C ILE A 42 -6.80 6.22 11.06
N GLU A 43 -6.15 6.00 12.20
CA GLU A 43 -4.75 5.59 12.26
C GLU A 43 -4.68 4.09 12.56
N VAL A 44 -4.06 3.31 11.65
CA VAL A 44 -3.94 1.86 11.75
C VAL A 44 -2.58 1.49 12.34
N PRO A 45 -2.51 0.66 13.40
CA PRO A 45 -1.23 0.17 13.93
C PRO A 45 -0.60 -0.84 12.96
N LEU A 46 0.67 -0.64 12.61
CA LEU A 46 1.39 -1.57 11.74
C LEU A 46 1.75 -2.87 12.48
N PRO A 47 1.51 -4.06 11.90
CA PRO A 47 2.00 -5.30 12.46
C PRO A 47 3.54 -5.31 12.45
N PRO A 48 4.19 -6.13 13.31
CA PRO A 48 5.65 -6.24 13.32
C PRO A 48 6.28 -6.64 11.97
N SER A 49 5.52 -7.35 11.14
CA SER A 49 5.94 -7.74 9.78
C SER A 49 5.85 -6.60 8.76
N GLY A 50 5.03 -5.58 9.01
CA GLY A 50 4.65 -4.58 8.02
C GLY A 50 3.64 -5.07 6.97
N VAL A 51 3.18 -6.32 7.06
CA VAL A 51 2.31 -6.96 6.06
C VAL A 51 0.90 -7.16 6.60
N PHE A 52 -0.09 -6.62 5.90
CA PHE A 52 -1.51 -6.91 6.07
C PHE A 52 -2.00 -7.92 5.02
N ASN A 53 -2.91 -8.79 5.42
CA ASN A 53 -3.51 -9.85 4.63
C ASN A 53 -5.03 -9.70 4.65
N PHE A 54 -5.55 -8.84 3.79
CA PHE A 54 -6.98 -8.56 3.69
C PHE A 54 -7.67 -9.49 2.68
N ARG A 55 -8.97 -9.66 2.88
CA ARG A 55 -9.88 -10.24 1.89
C ARG A 55 -10.31 -9.19 0.86
N SER A 56 -10.66 -8.00 1.30
CA SER A 56 -10.97 -6.85 0.44
C SER A 56 -10.54 -5.53 1.09
N VAL A 57 -10.33 -4.50 0.27
CA VAL A 57 -10.00 -3.14 0.72
C VAL A 57 -10.93 -2.14 0.06
N ASN A 58 -11.63 -1.35 0.86
CA ASN A 58 -12.44 -0.23 0.41
C ASN A 58 -12.18 0.99 1.29
N ILE A 59 -11.58 2.04 0.74
CA ILE A 59 -11.39 3.32 1.44
C ILE A 59 -12.36 4.33 0.83
N PRO A 60 -13.46 4.67 1.53
CA PRO A 60 -14.47 5.59 1.01
C PRO A 60 -13.93 7.01 0.77
N LEU A 61 -14.61 7.76 -0.09
CA LEU A 61 -14.32 9.18 -0.30
C LEU A 61 -14.42 9.97 1.02
N GLY A 62 -13.46 10.85 1.27
CA GLY A 62 -13.41 11.67 2.50
C GLY A 62 -12.83 10.95 3.72
N VAL A 63 -12.45 9.67 3.59
CA VAL A 63 -11.74 8.92 4.64
C VAL A 63 -10.24 8.98 4.38
N THR A 64 -9.47 9.36 5.40
CA THR A 64 -8.00 9.26 5.39
C THR A 64 -7.55 8.09 6.26
N VAL A 65 -6.73 7.22 5.72
CA VAL A 65 -6.07 6.14 6.46
C VAL A 65 -4.62 6.51 6.64
N THR A 66 -4.20 6.66 7.89
CA THR A 66 -2.79 6.81 8.27
C THR A 66 -2.31 5.56 8.97
N PHE A 67 -0.99 5.41 9.10
CA PHE A 67 -0.40 4.25 9.76
C PHE A 67 0.57 4.65 10.86
N ARG A 68 0.40 4.02 12.03
CA ARG A 68 1.34 4.16 13.13
C ARG A 68 2.50 3.20 12.92
N ARG A 69 3.72 3.76 12.82
CA ARG A 69 4.98 3.01 12.69
C ARG A 69 5.11 1.92 13.76
N ASN A 70 5.67 0.77 13.38
CA ASN A 70 6.11 -0.25 14.34
C ASN A 70 7.54 0.05 14.83
N ALA A 71 8.04 -0.79 15.74
CA ALA A 71 9.34 -0.57 16.39
C ALA A 71 10.54 -0.54 15.41
N THR A 72 10.44 -1.22 14.28
CA THR A 72 11.48 -1.30 13.25
C THR A 72 11.20 -0.42 12.04
N ASN A 73 10.12 0.37 12.09
CA ASN A 73 9.58 1.16 10.99
C ASN A 73 9.56 0.44 9.64
N THR A 74 8.96 -0.75 9.58
CA THR A 74 8.87 -1.52 8.33
C THR A 74 8.06 -0.78 7.26
N PRO A 75 8.33 -1.03 5.96
CA PRO A 75 7.43 -0.62 4.90
C PRO A 75 6.06 -1.30 5.05
N ILE A 76 5.03 -0.70 4.45
CA ILE A 76 3.66 -1.22 4.48
C ILE A 76 3.43 -2.04 3.23
N VAL A 77 2.96 -3.27 3.42
CA VAL A 77 2.51 -4.15 2.34
C VAL A 77 1.07 -4.56 2.63
N MET A 78 0.18 -4.31 1.69
CA MET A 78 -1.21 -4.77 1.75
C MET A 78 -1.43 -5.85 0.70
N LEU A 79 -1.58 -7.09 1.13
CA LEU A 79 -1.96 -8.21 0.28
C LEU A 79 -3.49 -8.35 0.34
N VAL A 80 -4.14 -8.45 -0.81
CA VAL A 80 -5.61 -8.49 -0.91
C VAL A 80 -6.05 -9.59 -1.87
N GLN A 81 -6.97 -10.46 -1.43
CA GLN A 81 -7.48 -11.56 -2.27
C GLN A 81 -8.47 -11.09 -3.34
N GLY A 82 -9.31 -10.13 -2.98
CA GLY A 82 -10.34 -9.56 -3.85
C GLY A 82 -10.04 -8.10 -4.22
N ASP A 83 -11.10 -7.32 -4.31
CA ASP A 83 -11.03 -5.96 -4.84
C ASP A 83 -10.36 -4.98 -3.89
N VAL A 84 -9.67 -4.01 -4.51
CA VAL A 84 -9.08 -2.85 -3.85
C VAL A 84 -9.67 -1.59 -4.46
N THR A 85 -10.49 -0.88 -3.69
CA THR A 85 -11.06 0.42 -4.07
C THR A 85 -10.54 1.49 -3.12
N VAL A 86 -9.89 2.52 -3.67
CA VAL A 86 -9.41 3.67 -2.89
C VAL A 86 -10.00 4.95 -3.47
N ALA A 87 -11.13 5.39 -2.92
CA ALA A 87 -11.76 6.66 -3.26
C ALA A 87 -11.34 7.80 -2.29
N GLY A 88 -10.89 7.44 -1.08
CA GLY A 88 -10.35 8.36 -0.08
C GLY A 88 -8.84 8.58 -0.22
N THR A 89 -8.16 8.69 0.91
CA THR A 89 -6.71 8.97 0.98
C THR A 89 -6.00 7.93 1.83
N ILE A 90 -4.86 7.46 1.34
CA ILE A 90 -3.85 6.76 2.15
C ILE A 90 -2.71 7.74 2.36
N ASP A 91 -2.46 8.11 3.62
CA ASP A 91 -1.39 9.05 3.98
C ASP A 91 -0.26 8.33 4.70
N ILE A 92 0.90 8.33 4.03
CA ILE A 92 2.16 7.74 4.49
C ILE A 92 3.25 8.80 4.69
N SER A 93 2.86 10.07 4.75
CA SER A 93 3.81 11.18 4.91
C SER A 93 4.59 11.08 6.21
N GLY A 94 5.85 11.54 6.15
CA GLY A 94 6.62 11.85 7.34
C GLY A 94 6.09 13.12 8.02
N LYS A 95 6.48 13.30 9.28
CA LYS A 95 6.13 14.49 10.06
C LYS A 95 7.34 15.43 10.13
N PRO A 96 7.13 16.75 10.09
CA PRO A 96 8.21 17.70 10.29
C PRO A 96 8.85 17.52 11.67
N GLY A 97 10.10 17.95 11.79
CA GLY A 97 10.76 18.07 13.09
C GLY A 97 10.09 19.17 13.92
N ALA A 98 10.35 19.19 15.22
CA ALA A 98 9.85 20.27 16.07
C ALA A 98 10.60 21.58 15.74
N ASP A 99 9.86 22.67 15.53
CA ASP A 99 10.46 23.99 15.34
C ASP A 99 11.14 24.44 16.63
N VAL A 100 12.47 24.55 16.63
CA VAL A 100 13.26 25.00 17.80
C VAL A 100 13.75 26.44 17.71
N GLY A 101 13.26 27.20 16.75
CA GLY A 101 13.71 28.58 16.54
C GLY A 101 15.19 28.66 16.11
N PRO A 102 15.83 29.84 16.23
CA PRO A 102 17.23 30.04 15.83
C PRO A 102 18.19 29.46 16.88
N ALA A 103 18.25 28.13 16.99
CA ALA A 103 19.14 27.38 17.90
C ALA A 103 20.43 26.90 17.20
N GLY A 104 20.78 27.44 16.03
CA GLY A 104 21.93 26.97 15.26
C GLY A 104 23.29 27.38 15.85
N ASP A 105 23.74 26.71 16.90
CA ASP A 105 25.14 26.75 17.38
C ASP A 105 25.92 25.45 17.09
N GLY A 106 25.24 24.43 16.53
CA GLY A 106 25.79 23.12 16.20
C GLY A 106 25.68 22.09 17.33
N ASN A 107 25.01 22.42 18.43
CA ASN A 107 24.72 21.51 19.52
C ASN A 107 23.40 20.76 19.28
N ARG A 108 23.49 19.43 19.16
CA ARG A 108 22.31 18.58 18.90
C ARG A 108 21.28 18.55 20.03
N ALA A 109 21.65 19.01 21.23
CA ALA A 109 20.78 18.94 22.41
C ALA A 109 19.67 20.01 22.40
N ASP A 110 19.88 21.12 21.70
CA ASP A 110 18.94 22.22 21.50
C ASP A 110 18.43 22.36 20.06
N ASP A 111 19.06 21.66 19.10
CA ASP A 111 18.65 21.53 17.68
C ASP A 111 17.41 20.63 17.43
N GLY A 112 16.41 20.65 18.32
CA GLY A 112 15.11 20.01 18.08
C GLY A 112 15.09 18.50 17.84
N THR A 113 13.89 17.94 17.65
CA THR A 113 13.75 16.54 17.22
C THR A 113 13.75 16.47 15.70
N PRO A 114 14.40 15.46 15.10
CA PRO A 114 14.39 15.28 13.67
C PRO A 114 12.95 15.03 13.18
N GLY A 115 12.69 15.36 11.92
CA GLY A 115 11.43 15.01 11.29
C GLY A 115 11.24 13.50 11.29
N GLN A 116 10.07 13.03 11.71
CA GLN A 116 9.81 11.60 11.76
C GLN A 116 9.54 11.08 10.35
N GLY A 117 10.25 10.02 9.95
CA GLY A 117 9.99 9.34 8.70
C GLY A 117 8.58 8.78 8.64
N GLY A 118 8.01 8.71 7.44
CA GLY A 118 6.80 7.92 7.21
C GLY A 118 7.05 6.42 7.43
N PRO A 119 6.00 5.58 7.39
CA PRO A 119 6.14 4.13 7.44
C PRO A 119 7.14 3.62 6.40
N GLY A 120 8.17 2.86 6.82
CA GLY A 120 9.24 2.37 5.93
C GLY A 120 10.37 3.35 5.62
N GLY A 121 10.23 4.62 6.01
CA GLY A 121 11.24 5.66 5.80
C GLY A 121 12.24 5.80 6.96
N PHE A 122 13.28 6.61 6.75
CA PHE A 122 14.16 7.06 7.83
C PHE A 122 13.72 8.42 8.34
N ASP A 123 14.05 8.70 9.60
CA ASP A 123 13.91 10.04 10.15
C ASP A 123 14.83 11.03 9.41
N GLY A 124 14.40 12.28 9.35
CA GLY A 124 15.14 13.37 8.73
C GLY A 124 16.39 13.75 9.53
N GLY A 125 17.18 14.67 8.96
CA GLY A 125 18.29 15.29 9.69
C GLY A 125 17.82 16.26 10.77
N TYR A 126 18.71 16.55 11.71
CA TYR A 126 18.60 17.70 12.60
C TYR A 126 18.87 18.95 11.74
N GLY A 127 17.81 19.63 11.33
CA GLY A 127 17.91 20.83 10.51
C GLY A 127 18.25 22.02 11.38
N THR A 128 19.37 22.70 11.12
CA THR A 128 19.64 24.01 11.71
C THR A 128 19.08 25.08 10.76
N PRO A 129 18.24 26.02 11.22
CA PRO A 129 17.95 27.21 10.42
C PRO A 129 19.24 28.05 10.39
N THR A 130 19.97 27.99 9.27
CA THR A 130 21.10 28.90 9.05
C THR A 130 20.55 30.31 8.91
N LYS A 131 21.10 31.22 9.73
CA LYS A 131 20.74 32.64 9.78
C LYS A 131 21.00 33.37 8.46
#